data_AF-A0A1B3ZB82-F1
#
_entry.id   AF-A0A1B3ZB82-F1
#
_cell.length_a   1.000
_cell.length_b   1.000
_cell.length_c   1.000
_cell.angle_alpha   90.00
_cell.angle_beta   90.00
_cell.angle_gamma   90.00
#
_symmetry.space_group_name_H-M   'P 1'
#
loop_
_entity.id
_entity.type
_entity.pdbx_description
1 polymer ?
#
loop_
_entity_poly.entity_id
_entity_poly.type
_entity_poly.pdbx_seq_one_letter_code
_entity_poly.pdbx_strand_id
1 'polypeptide(L)'
;MLDFEPVPRKYRYDGWTAERQRAFIAALAETGSVKAAAKRINMSYEGAYYLRRQPDADGFRAAWIAALDHGVQRLADIAIERAIEGVPVPIHWRGEQVGEKRRYNDRLLMFILRHHLADRYGAPGLAHGTRSRETIEREAAENCPVCKARAAEDEAAKATAVETLKAKAPWLERTLKLYITKVAAERNARLKGDVVGADFAMRQIFYMEMMFDCAGAPDAVLALWSGSNRHDQPLEATTLCRFLDDARRAVWADEGLIRPPVKLPAQAFGSPTMRGGPHMEARYAAQDEACRRMAEAQALWEAAATEEGWAKWCGE
;
A
#
# COMPACT_ATOMS: atom_id res chain seq x y z
N MET A 1 -33.52 -12.75 -35.26
CA MET A 1 -32.33 -12.37 -36.05
C MET A 1 -31.97 -10.97 -35.58
N LEU A 2 -30.74 -10.73 -35.11
CA LEU A 2 -30.35 -9.40 -34.62
C LEU A 2 -30.18 -8.48 -35.82
N ASP A 3 -31.27 -7.83 -36.22
CA ASP A 3 -31.35 -6.97 -37.39
C ASP A 3 -30.83 -5.57 -37.03
N PHE A 4 -29.51 -5.41 -37.10
CA PHE A 4 -28.85 -4.11 -37.07
C PHE A 4 -27.91 -3.97 -38.26
N GLU A 5 -27.69 -2.73 -38.70
CA GLU A 5 -26.76 -2.41 -39.79
C GLU A 5 -25.31 -2.61 -39.32
N PRO A 6 -24.58 -3.61 -39.85
CA PRO A 6 -23.19 -3.85 -39.48
C PRO A 6 -22.28 -2.74 -40.00
N VAL A 7 -21.20 -2.45 -39.27
CA VAL A 7 -20.24 -1.43 -39.68
C VAL A 7 -19.55 -1.88 -40.98
N PRO A 8 -19.59 -1.08 -42.06
CA PRO A 8 -18.97 -1.45 -43.32
C PRO A 8 -17.44 -1.50 -43.16
N ARG A 9 -16.83 -2.63 -43.54
CA ARG A 9 -15.38 -2.83 -43.51
C ARG A 9 -14.91 -3.49 -44.79
N LYS A 10 -13.68 -3.17 -45.21
CA LYS A 10 -13.01 -3.92 -46.28
C LYS A 10 -12.92 -5.39 -45.88
N TYR A 11 -13.36 -6.27 -46.75
CA TYR A 11 -13.32 -7.71 -46.51
C TYR A 11 -11.89 -8.19 -46.22
N ARG A 12 -11.73 -8.95 -45.14
CA ARG A 12 -10.51 -9.60 -44.72
C ARG A 12 -10.91 -10.92 -44.04
N TYR A 13 -10.24 -12.03 -44.36
CA TYR A 13 -10.66 -13.37 -43.92
C TYR A 13 -10.67 -13.56 -42.40
N ASP A 14 -9.77 -12.87 -41.70
CA ASP A 14 -9.65 -12.79 -40.23
C ASP A 14 -10.23 -11.49 -39.66
N GLY A 15 -10.90 -10.67 -40.47
CA GLY A 15 -11.43 -9.36 -40.08
C GLY A 15 -12.81 -9.39 -39.41
N TRP A 16 -13.30 -8.21 -39.06
CA TRP A 16 -14.65 -7.98 -38.55
C TRP A 16 -15.68 -8.00 -39.69
N THR A 17 -16.07 -9.19 -40.13
CA THR A 17 -17.17 -9.38 -41.10
C THR A 17 -18.52 -9.09 -40.46
N ALA A 18 -19.54 -8.78 -41.27
CA ALA A 18 -20.91 -8.55 -40.79
C ALA A 18 -21.44 -9.72 -39.92
N GLU A 19 -21.13 -10.96 -40.31
CA GLU A 19 -21.49 -12.16 -39.55
C GLU A 19 -20.82 -12.20 -38.18
N ARG A 20 -19.52 -11.87 -38.10
CA ARG A 20 -18.80 -11.80 -36.81
C ARG A 20 -19.30 -10.67 -35.92
N GLN A 21 -19.72 -9.55 -36.49
CA GLN A 21 -20.35 -8.47 -35.72
C GLN A 21 -21.68 -8.94 -35.10
N ARG A 22 -22.53 -9.64 -35.87
CA ARG A 22 -23.78 -10.21 -35.33
C ARG A 22 -23.51 -11.30 -34.28
N ALA A 23 -22.55 -12.18 -34.54
CA ALA A 23 -22.14 -13.22 -33.59
C ALA A 23 -21.59 -12.61 -32.29
N PHE A 24 -20.84 -11.51 -32.39
CA PHE A 24 -20.36 -10.78 -31.23
C PHE A 24 -21.50 -10.21 -30.38
N ILE A 25 -22.49 -9.55 -31.00
CA ILE A 25 -23.64 -9.00 -30.28
C ILE A 25 -24.46 -10.11 -29.62
N ALA A 26 -24.68 -11.24 -30.30
CA ALA A 26 -25.34 -12.41 -29.71
C ALA A 26 -24.56 -12.94 -28.49
N ALA A 27 -23.25 -13.12 -28.62
CA ALA A 27 -22.40 -13.56 -27.52
C ALA A 27 -22.36 -12.55 -26.37
N LEU A 28 -22.46 -11.26 -26.66
CA LEU A 28 -22.52 -10.20 -25.67
C LEU A 28 -23.84 -10.23 -24.89
N ALA A 29 -24.96 -10.47 -25.57
CA ALA A 29 -26.27 -10.64 -24.93
C ALA A 29 -26.32 -11.85 -23.99
N GLU A 30 -25.66 -12.95 -24.37
CA GLU A 30 -25.59 -14.15 -23.54
C GLU A 30 -24.67 -14.01 -22.32
N THR A 31 -23.53 -13.30 -22.47
CA THR A 31 -22.47 -13.27 -21.46
C THR A 31 -22.46 -12.01 -20.60
N GLY A 32 -22.98 -10.89 -21.10
CA GLY A 32 -22.87 -9.57 -20.47
C GLY A 32 -21.43 -9.04 -20.35
N SER A 33 -20.45 -9.73 -20.94
CA SER A 33 -19.02 -9.40 -20.80
C SER A 33 -18.34 -9.34 -22.17
N VAL A 34 -17.82 -8.16 -22.50
CA VAL A 34 -17.15 -7.86 -23.77
C VAL A 34 -15.96 -8.80 -24.02
N LYS A 35 -15.16 -9.06 -22.97
CA LYS A 35 -13.98 -9.94 -23.06
C LYS A 35 -14.39 -11.39 -23.31
N ALA A 36 -15.44 -11.86 -22.64
CA ALA A 36 -15.95 -13.22 -22.82
C ALA A 36 -16.58 -13.39 -24.21
N ALA A 37 -17.38 -12.42 -24.66
CA ALA A 37 -18.00 -12.40 -25.97
C ALA A 37 -16.96 -12.42 -27.11
N ALA A 38 -15.94 -11.57 -27.03
CA ALA A 38 -14.86 -11.51 -28.02
C ALA A 38 -14.08 -12.84 -28.09
N LYS A 39 -13.74 -13.42 -26.93
CA LYS A 39 -13.08 -14.72 -26.85
C LYS A 39 -13.92 -15.84 -27.48
N ARG A 40 -15.24 -15.83 -27.26
CA ARG A 40 -16.17 -16.85 -27.78
C ARG A 40 -16.21 -16.89 -29.31
N ILE A 41 -16.05 -15.74 -29.97
CA ILE A 41 -16.01 -15.65 -31.43
C ILE A 41 -14.58 -15.60 -32.00
N ASN A 42 -13.58 -15.88 -31.17
CA ASN A 42 -12.15 -15.84 -31.52
C ASN A 42 -11.69 -14.49 -32.11
N MET A 43 -12.16 -13.38 -31.53
CA MET A 43 -11.76 -12.02 -31.90
C MET A 43 -11.14 -11.26 -30.71
N SER A 44 -10.35 -10.23 -31.00
CA SER A 44 -9.82 -9.33 -29.97
C SER A 44 -10.90 -8.38 -29.45
N TYR A 45 -10.92 -8.17 -28.13
CA TYR A 45 -11.88 -7.24 -27.51
C TYR A 45 -11.53 -5.78 -27.84
N GLU A 46 -10.25 -5.47 -28.04
CA GLU A 46 -9.78 -4.17 -28.53
C GLU A 46 -10.35 -3.87 -29.92
N GLY A 47 -10.41 -4.88 -30.80
CA GLY A 47 -11.02 -4.77 -32.13
C GLY A 47 -12.51 -4.44 -32.06
N ALA A 48 -13.24 -5.02 -31.10
CA ALA A 48 -14.66 -4.72 -30.88
C ALA A 48 -14.87 -3.26 -30.44
N TYR A 49 -14.02 -2.74 -29.55
CA TYR A 49 -14.04 -1.33 -29.15
C TYR A 49 -13.67 -0.38 -30.29
N TYR A 50 -12.68 -0.75 -31.10
CA TYR A 50 -12.30 0.02 -32.28
C TYR A 50 -13.46 0.13 -33.28
N LEU A 51 -14.20 -0.97 -33.49
CA LEU A 51 -15.39 -1.01 -34.33
C LEU A 51 -16.49 -0.08 -33.83
N ARG A 52 -16.73 -0.06 -32.51
CA ARG A 52 -17.72 0.81 -31.86
C ARG A 52 -17.44 2.31 -32.04
N ARG A 53 -16.16 2.70 -32.22
CA ARG A 53 -15.72 4.10 -32.39
C ARG A 53 -15.79 4.59 -33.84
N GLN A 54 -16.11 3.72 -34.81
CA GLN A 54 -16.20 4.14 -36.20
C GLN A 54 -17.39 5.10 -36.42
N PRO A 55 -17.32 6.03 -37.38
CA PRO A 55 -18.40 6.96 -37.68
C PRO A 55 -19.70 6.23 -38.04
N ASP A 56 -19.64 5.22 -38.92
CA ASP A 56 -20.81 4.47 -39.42
C ASP A 56 -21.27 3.32 -38.50
N ALA A 57 -20.99 3.41 -37.20
CA ALA A 57 -21.25 2.33 -36.25
C ALA A 57 -22.52 2.51 -35.39
N ASP A 58 -23.46 3.37 -35.80
CA ASP A 58 -24.67 3.64 -35.00
C ASP A 58 -25.53 2.40 -34.78
N GLY A 59 -25.77 1.60 -35.82
CA GLY A 59 -26.50 0.33 -35.69
C GLY A 59 -25.81 -0.65 -34.73
N PHE A 60 -24.49 -0.78 -34.84
CA PHE A 60 -23.69 -1.62 -33.95
C PHE A 60 -23.68 -1.10 -32.50
N ARG A 61 -23.63 0.22 -32.30
CA ARG A 61 -23.71 0.86 -30.96
C ARG A 61 -25.04 0.59 -30.28
N ALA A 62 -26.15 0.74 -31.02
CA ALA A 62 -27.48 0.48 -30.49
C ALA A 62 -27.65 -1.01 -30.11
N ALA A 63 -27.23 -1.91 -31.00
CA ALA A 63 -27.27 -3.35 -30.75
C ALA A 63 -26.38 -3.76 -29.57
N TRP A 64 -25.24 -3.11 -29.39
CA TRP A 64 -24.35 -3.33 -28.25
C TRP A 64 -25.01 -2.96 -26.93
N ILE A 65 -25.67 -1.80 -26.86
CA ILE A 65 -26.36 -1.35 -25.65
C ILE A 65 -27.50 -2.32 -25.31
N ALA A 66 -28.33 -2.67 -26.29
CA ALA A 66 -29.41 -3.64 -26.09
C ALA A 66 -28.89 -5.01 -25.62
N ALA A 67 -27.77 -5.48 -26.19
CA ALA A 67 -27.13 -6.71 -25.75
C ALA A 67 -26.60 -6.63 -24.31
N LEU A 68 -26.02 -5.49 -23.90
CA LEU A 68 -25.62 -5.30 -22.51
C LEU A 68 -26.82 -5.30 -21.56
N ASP A 69 -27.93 -4.67 -21.94
CA ASP A 69 -29.15 -4.67 -21.12
C ASP A 69 -29.68 -6.09 -20.89
N HIS A 70 -29.67 -6.93 -21.93
CA HIS A 70 -30.00 -8.36 -21.79
C HIS A 70 -29.00 -9.09 -20.89
N GLY A 71 -27.70 -8.82 -21.02
CA GLY A 71 -26.68 -9.39 -20.14
C GLY A 71 -26.88 -8.99 -18.67
N VAL A 72 -27.28 -7.75 -18.41
CA VAL A 72 -27.57 -7.23 -17.06
C VAL A 72 -28.79 -7.90 -16.46
N GLN A 73 -29.86 -8.13 -17.22
CA GLN A 73 -31.03 -8.89 -16.75
C GLN A 73 -30.62 -10.30 -16.28
N ARG A 74 -29.74 -10.97 -17.03
CA ARG A 74 -29.22 -12.29 -16.63
C ARG A 74 -28.32 -12.26 -15.39
N LEU A 75 -27.58 -11.16 -15.17
CA LEU A 75 -26.83 -10.98 -13.93
C LEU A 75 -27.76 -10.92 -12.71
N ALA A 76 -28.97 -10.38 -12.86
CA ALA A 76 -29.97 -10.38 -11.79
C ALA A 76 -30.42 -11.81 -11.45
N ASP A 77 -30.71 -12.65 -12.46
CA ASP A 77 -31.07 -14.05 -12.25
C ASP A 77 -29.95 -14.81 -11.52
N ILE A 78 -28.71 -14.68 -11.99
CA ILE A 78 -27.53 -15.31 -11.37
C ILE A 78 -27.32 -14.80 -9.93
N ALA A 79 -27.56 -13.51 -9.69
CA ALA A 79 -27.45 -12.93 -8.36
C ALA A 79 -28.49 -13.52 -7.41
N ILE A 80 -29.73 -13.70 -7.85
CA ILE A 80 -30.82 -14.34 -7.09
C ILE A 80 -30.46 -15.79 -6.80
N GLU A 81 -30.06 -16.57 -7.81
CA GLU A 81 -29.62 -17.96 -7.63
C GLU A 81 -28.48 -18.06 -6.61
N ARG A 82 -27.46 -17.20 -6.71
CA ARG A 82 -26.34 -17.18 -5.75
C ARG A 82 -26.74 -16.75 -4.35
N ALA A 83 -27.74 -15.88 -4.22
CA ALA A 83 -28.27 -15.49 -2.92
C ALA A 83 -29.05 -16.64 -2.26
N ILE A 84 -29.76 -17.45 -3.05
CA ILE A 84 -30.54 -18.60 -2.58
C ILE A 84 -29.65 -19.82 -2.29
N GLU A 85 -28.81 -20.24 -3.25
CA GLU A 85 -28.03 -21.47 -3.18
C GLU A 85 -26.67 -21.30 -2.49
N GLY A 86 -26.18 -20.06 -2.43
CA GLY A 86 -24.80 -19.76 -2.02
C GLY A 86 -23.79 -20.11 -3.10
N VAL A 87 -22.50 -19.82 -2.83
CA VAL A 87 -21.40 -20.13 -3.73
C VAL A 87 -20.56 -21.29 -3.16
N PRO A 88 -20.30 -22.36 -3.94
CA PRO A 88 -19.32 -23.39 -3.62
C PRO A 88 -17.95 -22.80 -3.30
N VAL A 89 -17.40 -23.10 -2.13
CA VAL A 89 -16.02 -22.80 -1.79
C VAL A 89 -15.29 -24.11 -1.52
N PRO A 90 -14.32 -24.50 -2.38
CA PRO A 90 -13.57 -25.73 -2.18
C PRO A 90 -12.70 -25.64 -0.92
N ILE A 91 -12.76 -26.66 -0.08
CA ILE A 91 -11.90 -26.83 1.09
C ILE A 91 -10.69 -27.66 0.65
N HIS A 92 -9.51 -27.04 0.71
CA HIS A 92 -8.25 -27.70 0.40
C HIS A 92 -7.51 -28.06 1.68
N TRP A 93 -6.96 -29.26 1.73
CA TRP A 93 -6.09 -29.72 2.81
C TRP A 93 -4.88 -30.41 2.19
N ARG A 94 -3.68 -29.97 2.57
CA ARG A 94 -2.40 -30.47 2.03
C ARG A 94 -2.30 -30.49 0.50
N GLY A 95 -2.93 -29.53 -0.17
CA GLY A 95 -2.91 -29.41 -1.64
C GLY A 95 -3.97 -30.23 -2.37
N GLU A 96 -4.73 -31.08 -1.66
CA GLU A 96 -5.84 -31.84 -2.24
C GLU A 96 -7.19 -31.22 -1.83
N GLN A 97 -8.18 -31.25 -2.75
CA GLN A 97 -9.54 -30.81 -2.44
C GLN A 97 -10.24 -31.91 -1.63
N VAL A 98 -10.50 -31.64 -0.34
CA VAL A 98 -11.08 -32.60 0.61
C VAL A 98 -12.58 -32.41 0.80
N GLY A 99 -13.13 -31.28 0.36
CA GLY A 99 -14.57 -31.05 0.38
C GLY A 99 -14.99 -29.70 -0.18
N GLU A 100 -16.23 -29.32 0.12
CA GLU A 100 -16.84 -28.06 -0.31
C GLU A 100 -17.67 -27.47 0.84
N LYS A 101 -17.57 -26.15 1.04
CA LYS A 101 -18.47 -25.38 1.91
C LYS A 101 -19.23 -24.36 1.09
N ARG A 102 -20.54 -24.27 1.30
CA ARG A 102 -21.36 -23.19 0.71
C ARG A 102 -21.16 -21.89 1.47
N ARG A 103 -20.82 -20.81 0.75
CA ARG A 103 -20.73 -19.46 1.28
C ARG A 103 -21.91 -18.63 0.77
N TYR A 104 -22.75 -18.18 1.70
CA TYR A 104 -23.81 -17.21 1.41
C TYR A 104 -23.27 -15.79 1.50
N ASN A 105 -23.76 -14.90 0.63
CA ASN A 105 -23.38 -13.49 0.63
C ASN A 105 -24.56 -12.64 1.10
N ASP A 106 -24.60 -12.37 2.40
CA ASP A 106 -25.70 -11.63 3.03
C ASP A 106 -25.83 -10.19 2.49
N ARG A 107 -24.74 -9.59 1.99
CA ARG A 107 -24.79 -8.28 1.33
C ARG A 107 -25.52 -8.34 -0.01
N LEU A 108 -25.32 -9.41 -0.77
CA LEU A 108 -26.03 -9.65 -2.03
C LEU A 108 -27.52 -9.88 -1.77
N LEU A 109 -27.84 -10.70 -0.75
CA LEU A 109 -29.22 -10.93 -0.32
C LEU A 109 -29.92 -9.62 0.08
N MET A 110 -29.27 -8.82 0.94
CA MET A 110 -29.80 -7.52 1.37
C MET A 110 -29.86 -6.47 0.26
N PHE A 111 -29.04 -6.60 -0.79
CA PHE A 111 -29.13 -5.74 -1.98
C PHE A 111 -30.39 -6.09 -2.80
N ILE A 112 -30.61 -7.37 -3.06
CA ILE A 112 -31.78 -7.87 -3.81
C ILE A 112 -33.08 -7.50 -3.09
N LEU A 113 -33.17 -7.74 -1.78
CA LEU A 113 -34.35 -7.41 -0.98
C LEU A 113 -34.66 -5.90 -0.98
N ARG A 114 -33.64 -5.04 -0.91
CA ARG A 114 -33.83 -3.59 -0.99
C ARG A 114 -34.34 -3.11 -2.34
N HIS A 115 -33.91 -3.75 -3.42
CA HIS A 115 -34.28 -3.35 -4.77
C HIS A 115 -35.67 -3.86 -5.18
N HIS A 116 -36.03 -5.10 -4.82
CA HIS A 116 -37.31 -5.71 -5.21
C HIS A 116 -38.44 -5.49 -4.19
N LEU A 117 -38.10 -5.28 -2.92
CA LEU A 117 -39.04 -5.05 -1.83
C LEU A 117 -38.73 -3.71 -1.15
N ALA A 118 -38.56 -2.67 -1.96
CA ALA A 118 -38.19 -1.33 -1.52
C ALA A 118 -39.18 -0.73 -0.51
N ASP A 119 -40.47 -1.01 -0.62
CA ASP A 119 -41.48 -0.55 0.34
C ASP A 119 -41.28 -1.13 1.77
N ARG A 120 -40.72 -2.35 1.87
CA ARG A 120 -40.53 -3.05 3.15
C ARG A 120 -39.11 -2.92 3.70
N TYR A 121 -38.10 -2.96 2.82
CA TYR A 121 -36.68 -3.00 3.20
C TYR A 121 -35.88 -1.82 2.65
N GLY A 122 -36.46 -1.03 1.75
CA GLY A 122 -35.86 0.23 1.35
C GLY A 122 -35.84 1.14 2.56
N ALA A 123 -34.65 1.50 3.01
CA ALA A 123 -34.52 2.66 3.86
C ALA A 123 -35.12 3.86 3.08
N PRO A 124 -35.80 4.83 3.72
CA PRO A 124 -36.02 6.12 3.10
C PRO A 124 -34.64 6.70 2.80
N GLY A 125 -34.17 6.46 1.58
CA GLY A 125 -32.85 6.87 1.15
C GLY A 125 -32.79 8.39 1.25
N LEU A 126 -31.82 8.91 1.99
CA LEU A 126 -31.42 10.30 1.86
C LEU A 126 -31.17 10.58 0.37
N ALA A 127 -31.73 11.68 -0.13
CA ALA A 127 -31.62 12.05 -1.54
C ALA A 127 -30.16 12.06 -2.00
N HIS A 128 -29.92 11.79 -3.28
CA HIS A 128 -28.57 11.79 -3.84
C HIS A 128 -27.89 13.16 -3.58
N GLY A 129 -26.73 13.15 -2.93
CA GLY A 129 -26.00 14.35 -2.51
C GLY A 129 -26.23 14.80 -1.05
N THR A 130 -27.19 14.20 -0.34
CA THR A 130 -27.37 14.47 1.10
C THR A 130 -26.41 13.59 1.91
N ARG A 131 -25.54 14.21 2.70
CA ARG A 131 -24.58 13.50 3.57
C ARG A 131 -25.32 12.84 4.74
N SER A 132 -24.84 11.68 5.19
CA SER A 132 -25.41 11.04 6.39
C SER A 132 -25.18 11.91 7.63
N ARG A 133 -26.11 11.86 8.58
CA ARG A 133 -26.03 12.67 9.80
C ARG A 133 -24.74 12.41 10.57
N GLU A 134 -24.37 11.14 10.72
CA GLU A 134 -23.13 10.68 11.36
C GLU A 134 -21.87 11.24 10.69
N THR A 135 -21.86 11.33 9.34
CA THR A 135 -20.73 11.91 8.60
C THR A 135 -20.56 13.39 8.93
N ILE A 136 -21.68 14.13 8.99
CA ILE A 136 -21.65 15.57 9.28
C ILE A 136 -21.23 15.82 10.74
N GLU A 137 -21.68 14.99 11.68
CA GLU A 137 -21.31 15.09 13.10
C GLU A 137 -19.82 14.81 13.31
N ARG A 138 -19.27 13.79 12.63
CA ARG A 138 -17.83 13.50 12.63
C ARG A 138 -17.01 14.66 12.06
N GLU A 139 -17.38 15.16 10.88
CA GLU A 139 -16.68 16.29 10.24
C GLU A 139 -16.76 17.57 11.09
N ALA A 140 -17.89 17.83 11.76
CA ALA A 140 -18.04 18.96 12.67
C ALA A 140 -17.19 18.83 13.93
N ALA A 141 -17.03 17.61 14.46
CA ALA A 141 -16.14 17.33 15.59
C ALA A 141 -14.67 17.50 15.21
N GLU A 142 -14.26 17.02 14.03
CA GLU A 142 -12.90 17.20 13.47
C GLU A 142 -12.60 18.68 13.19
N ASN A 143 -13.60 19.44 12.74
CA ASN A 143 -13.45 20.84 12.34
C ASN A 143 -13.90 21.83 13.43
N CYS A 144 -13.90 21.40 14.69
CA CYS A 144 -14.40 22.17 15.82
C CYS A 144 -13.62 23.50 15.99
N PRO A 145 -14.29 24.67 15.95
CA PRO A 145 -13.63 25.98 16.03
C PRO A 145 -12.93 26.21 17.37
N VAL A 146 -13.42 25.64 18.46
CA VAL A 146 -12.78 25.71 19.79
C VAL A 146 -11.50 24.89 19.81
N CYS A 147 -11.51 23.69 19.22
CA CYS A 147 -10.31 22.85 19.12
C CYS A 147 -9.25 23.53 18.23
N LYS A 148 -9.65 24.20 17.15
CA LYS A 148 -8.75 24.98 16.29
C LYS A 148 -8.14 26.19 17.01
N ALA A 149 -8.94 26.94 17.76
CA ALA A 149 -8.44 28.07 18.53
C ALA A 149 -7.41 27.62 19.57
N ARG A 150 -7.70 26.55 20.32
CA ARG A 150 -6.75 25.95 21.26
C ARG A 150 -5.48 25.46 20.57
N ALA A 151 -5.60 24.80 19.43
CA ALA A 151 -4.43 24.35 18.66
C ALA A 151 -3.55 25.53 18.19
N ALA A 152 -4.17 26.64 17.75
CA ALA A 152 -3.46 27.85 17.36
C ALA A 152 -2.78 28.55 18.55
N GLU A 153 -3.45 28.61 19.71
CA GLU A 153 -2.87 29.10 20.97
C GLU A 153 -1.69 28.23 21.42
N ASP A 154 -1.83 26.91 21.36
CA ASP A 154 -0.78 25.94 21.67
C ASP A 154 0.42 26.09 20.71
N GLU A 155 0.18 26.35 19.42
CA GLU A 155 1.22 26.58 18.41
C GLU A 155 1.99 27.90 18.69
N ALA A 156 1.29 28.97 19.04
CA ALA A 156 1.91 30.23 19.45
C ALA A 156 2.72 30.09 20.75
N ALA A 157 2.22 29.32 21.72
CA ALA A 157 2.93 29.02 22.97
C ALA A 157 4.21 28.20 22.72
N LYS A 158 4.14 27.18 21.84
CA LYS A 158 5.32 26.42 21.39
C LYS A 158 6.35 27.33 20.75
N ALA A 159 5.97 28.17 19.79
CA ALA A 159 6.89 29.08 19.11
C ALA A 159 7.62 30.00 20.10
N THR A 160 6.94 30.45 21.15
CA THR A 160 7.53 31.29 22.20
C THR A 160 8.49 30.49 23.10
N ALA A 161 8.15 29.26 23.45
CA ALA A 161 9.04 28.35 24.17
C ALA A 161 10.29 28.01 23.34
N VAL A 162 10.15 27.89 22.01
CA VAL A 162 11.24 27.67 21.07
C VAL A 162 12.32 28.74 21.23
N GLU A 163 11.91 29.99 21.09
CA GLU A 163 12.84 31.12 21.12
C GLU A 163 13.47 31.33 22.49
N THR A 164 12.71 31.08 23.56
CA THR A 164 13.22 31.18 24.94
C THR A 164 14.35 30.18 25.21
N LEU A 165 14.24 28.97 24.67
CA LEU A 165 15.23 27.92 24.87
C LEU A 165 16.44 28.05 23.95
N LYS A 166 16.26 28.50 22.70
CA LYS A 166 17.38 28.91 21.84
C LYS A 166 18.25 29.96 22.53
N ALA A 167 17.62 30.92 23.21
CA ALA A 167 18.31 31.95 23.97
C ALA A 167 19.04 31.40 25.22
N LYS A 168 18.47 30.41 25.92
CA LYS A 168 19.05 29.84 27.16
C LYS A 168 20.10 28.74 26.91
N ALA A 169 20.03 28.02 25.79
CA ALA A 169 20.88 26.88 25.49
C ALA A 169 21.35 26.88 24.02
N PRO A 170 22.21 27.84 23.63
CA PRO A 170 22.71 27.94 22.25
C PRO A 170 23.53 26.70 21.81
N TRP A 171 24.08 25.94 22.76
CA TRP A 171 24.74 24.67 22.48
C TRP A 171 23.76 23.62 21.94
N LEU A 172 22.50 23.63 22.39
CA LEU A 172 21.49 22.63 22.04
C LEU A 172 21.09 22.73 20.56
N GLU A 173 20.86 23.96 20.08
CA GLU A 173 20.58 24.21 18.66
C GLU A 173 21.72 23.75 17.76
N ARG A 174 22.96 24.04 18.17
CA ARG A 174 24.16 23.59 17.44
C ARG A 174 24.25 22.07 17.41
N THR A 175 24.03 21.40 18.54
CA THR A 175 24.09 19.92 18.63
C THR A 175 22.99 19.26 17.80
N LEU A 176 21.77 19.81 17.78
CA LEU A 176 20.67 19.29 16.94
C LEU A 176 20.94 19.48 15.43
N LYS A 177 21.53 20.62 15.03
CA LYS A 177 21.98 20.81 13.64
C LYS A 177 23.05 19.80 13.24
N LEU A 178 23.99 19.50 14.15
CA LEU A 178 25.00 18.46 13.93
C LEU A 178 24.35 17.08 13.82
N TYR A 179 23.37 16.77 14.65
CA TYR A 179 22.61 15.51 14.57
C TYR A 179 21.96 15.32 13.20
N ILE A 180 21.17 16.31 12.72
CA ILE A 180 20.52 16.25 11.40
C ILE A 180 21.56 16.10 10.28
N THR A 181 22.68 16.83 10.38
CA THR A 181 23.79 16.73 9.42
C THR A 181 24.38 15.32 9.38
N LYS A 182 24.47 14.63 10.53
CA LYS A 182 24.96 13.25 10.60
C LYS A 182 23.96 12.25 10.04
N VAL A 183 22.66 12.46 10.25
CA VAL A 183 21.60 11.66 9.60
C VAL A 183 21.68 11.80 8.07
N ALA A 184 21.87 13.01 7.56
CA ALA A 184 22.06 13.23 6.13
C ALA A 184 23.36 12.60 5.60
N ALA A 185 24.45 12.64 6.37
CA ALA A 185 25.70 11.98 6.01
C ALA A 185 25.56 10.45 5.95
N GLU A 186 24.83 9.86 6.90
CA GLU A 186 24.50 8.43 6.91
C GLU A 186 23.68 8.02 5.69
N ARG A 187 22.63 8.80 5.36
CA ARG A 187 21.85 8.62 4.13
C ARG A 187 22.72 8.64 2.88
N ASN A 188 23.56 9.65 2.74
CA ASN A 188 24.42 9.82 1.57
C ASN A 188 25.45 8.69 1.44
N ALA A 189 26.00 8.18 2.55
CA ALA A 189 26.92 7.05 2.52
C ALA A 189 26.21 5.76 2.07
N ARG A 190 24.98 5.51 2.55
CA ARG A 190 24.18 4.35 2.12
C ARG A 190 23.83 4.40 0.64
N LEU A 191 23.41 5.55 0.12
CA LEU A 191 23.09 5.72 -1.30
C LEU A 191 24.29 5.49 -2.22
N LYS A 192 25.50 5.77 -1.73
CA LYS A 192 26.77 5.53 -2.44
C LYS A 192 27.31 4.10 -2.29
N GLY A 193 26.65 3.25 -1.49
CA GLY A 193 27.15 1.91 -1.16
C GLY A 193 28.34 1.88 -0.20
N ASP A 194 28.67 3.01 0.45
CA ASP A 194 29.76 3.09 1.44
C ASP A 194 29.25 2.64 2.82
N VAL A 195 29.35 1.33 3.07
CA VAL A 195 28.87 0.69 4.30
C VAL A 195 29.66 1.16 5.53
N VAL A 196 30.97 1.41 5.38
CA VAL A 196 31.84 1.84 6.49
C VAL A 196 31.53 3.28 6.88
N GLY A 197 31.35 4.17 5.90
CA GLY A 197 30.93 5.55 6.15
C GLY A 197 29.54 5.65 6.78
N ALA A 198 28.61 4.79 6.36
CA ALA A 198 27.27 4.73 6.94
C ALA A 198 27.28 4.24 8.40
N ASP A 199 28.05 3.19 8.70
CA ASP A 199 28.19 2.67 10.07
C ASP A 199 28.87 3.70 11.00
N PHE A 200 29.89 4.39 10.52
CA PHE A 200 30.55 5.47 11.27
C PHE A 200 29.59 6.61 11.61
N ALA A 201 28.80 7.08 10.63
CA ALA A 201 27.79 8.11 10.85
C ALA A 201 26.69 7.64 11.83
N MET A 202 26.27 6.38 11.73
CA MET A 202 25.27 5.78 12.62
C MET A 202 25.74 5.75 14.09
N ARG A 203 27.00 5.41 14.36
CA ARG A 203 27.56 5.45 15.72
C ARG A 203 27.59 6.87 16.31
N GLN A 204 27.87 7.87 15.47
CA GLN A 204 27.85 9.28 15.87
C GLN A 204 26.43 9.76 16.19
N ILE A 205 25.44 9.36 15.38
CA ILE A 205 24.02 9.61 15.64
C ILE A 205 23.63 9.01 16.99
N PHE A 206 23.89 7.71 17.20
CA PHE A 206 23.55 7.02 18.45
C PHE A 206 24.18 7.68 19.69
N TYR A 207 25.45 8.08 19.60
CA TYR A 207 26.12 8.78 20.70
C TYR A 207 25.44 10.13 21.03
N MET A 208 25.01 10.87 20.01
CA MET A 208 24.26 12.11 20.22
C MET A 208 22.89 11.86 20.83
N GLU A 209 22.17 10.82 20.41
CA GLU A 209 20.88 10.41 21.00
C GLU A 209 21.04 10.08 22.49
N MET A 210 22.04 9.26 22.82
CA MET A 210 22.39 8.93 24.21
C MET A 210 22.75 10.17 25.02
N MET A 211 23.53 11.10 24.45
CA MET A 211 23.87 12.35 25.11
C MET A 211 22.62 13.21 25.39
N PHE A 212 21.66 13.28 24.48
CA PHE A 212 20.43 14.03 24.72
C PHE A 212 19.53 13.38 25.79
N ASP A 213 19.44 12.05 25.83
CA ASP A 213 18.68 11.32 26.86
C ASP A 213 19.37 11.39 28.24
N CYS A 214 20.70 11.31 28.29
CA CYS A 214 21.46 11.31 29.55
C CYS A 214 21.79 12.71 30.10
N ALA A 215 21.82 13.77 29.26
CA ALA A 215 22.18 15.12 29.70
C ALA A 215 21.09 15.87 30.49
N GLY A 216 19.96 15.21 30.81
CA GLY A 216 19.00 15.72 31.80
C GLY A 216 18.16 16.92 31.36
N ALA A 217 18.10 17.25 30.06
CA ALA A 217 17.23 18.29 29.53
C ALA A 217 16.19 17.81 28.50
N PRO A 218 15.58 16.61 28.62
CA PRO A 218 14.57 16.15 27.66
C PRO A 218 13.36 17.10 27.68
N ASP A 219 12.92 17.58 28.85
CA ASP A 219 11.75 18.46 28.99
C ASP A 219 11.91 19.82 28.28
N ALA A 220 13.13 20.34 28.21
CA ALA A 220 13.43 21.57 27.48
C ALA A 220 13.33 21.35 25.97
N VAL A 221 13.94 20.28 25.44
CA VAL A 221 13.83 19.91 24.02
C VAL A 221 12.38 19.60 23.64
N LEU A 222 11.61 19.01 24.56
CA LEU A 222 10.20 18.70 24.39
C LEU A 222 9.31 19.95 24.41
N ALA A 223 9.54 20.90 25.31
CA ALA A 223 8.76 22.14 25.37
C ALA A 223 8.95 23.02 24.13
N LEU A 224 10.12 22.91 23.50
CA LEU A 224 10.45 23.54 22.22
C LEU A 224 9.50 23.05 21.10
N TRP A 225 9.09 21.77 21.07
CA TRP A 225 8.49 21.17 19.86
C TRP A 225 7.20 20.36 20.07
N SER A 226 6.86 19.98 21.29
CA SER A 226 5.71 19.12 21.60
C SER A 226 4.71 19.86 22.50
N GLY A 227 3.69 20.46 21.89
CA GLY A 227 2.44 20.67 22.61
C GLY A 227 1.44 19.62 22.19
N SER A 228 1.50 18.49 22.89
CA SER A 228 0.42 17.51 22.94
C SER A 228 0.06 17.24 24.40
N ASN A 229 -1.24 17.11 24.63
CA ASN A 229 -1.82 16.81 25.93
C ASN A 229 -1.48 15.36 26.32
N ARG A 230 -1.02 15.16 27.56
CA ARG A 230 -0.23 14.00 28.02
C ARG A 230 -1.07 12.98 28.79
N HIS A 231 -1.97 12.26 28.12
CA HIS A 231 -2.57 11.05 28.67
C HIS A 231 -2.44 9.93 27.63
N ASP A 232 -1.84 8.81 28.03
CA ASP A 232 -1.54 7.58 27.25
C ASP A 232 -0.23 7.52 26.44
N GLN A 233 0.94 7.58 27.09
CA GLN A 233 2.16 7.05 26.45
C GLN A 233 2.85 5.96 27.28
N PRO A 234 3.05 4.74 26.72
CA PRO A 234 3.75 3.65 27.39
C PRO A 234 5.24 3.97 27.58
N LEU A 235 5.78 3.53 28.72
CA LEU A 235 7.12 3.80 29.25
C LEU A 235 8.32 3.30 28.40
N GLU A 236 8.09 2.74 27.20
CA GLU A 236 9.12 2.05 26.42
C GLU A 236 9.80 2.90 25.33
N ALA A 237 9.37 4.15 25.12
CA ALA A 237 10.06 5.10 24.25
C ALA A 237 9.98 6.50 24.85
N THR A 238 11.11 7.13 25.15
CA THR A 238 11.10 8.53 25.58
C THR A 238 10.52 9.39 24.45
N THR A 239 9.83 10.46 24.82
CA THR A 239 9.23 11.40 23.86
C THR A 239 10.29 12.05 22.96
N LEU A 240 11.53 12.18 23.44
CA LEU A 240 12.69 12.58 22.65
C LEU A 240 13.06 11.54 21.59
N CYS A 241 13.06 10.24 21.91
CA CYS A 241 13.31 9.18 20.93
C CYS A 241 12.31 9.23 19.76
N ARG A 242 11.03 9.54 20.04
CA ARG A 242 10.00 9.71 18.98
C ARG A 242 10.29 10.89 18.08
N PHE A 243 10.65 12.04 18.67
CA PHE A 243 11.05 13.23 17.91
C PHE A 243 12.25 12.97 16.99
N LEU A 244 13.28 12.31 17.52
CA LEU A 244 14.47 11.96 16.75
C LEU A 244 14.14 10.95 15.64
N ASP A 245 13.18 10.04 15.85
CA ASP A 245 12.67 9.15 14.80
C ASP A 245 11.95 9.92 13.68
N ASP A 246 11.11 10.89 14.01
CA ASP A 246 10.41 11.74 13.03
C ASP A 246 11.41 12.58 12.22
N ALA A 247 12.40 13.19 12.88
CA ALA A 247 13.46 13.95 12.22
C ALA A 247 14.27 13.05 11.26
N ARG A 248 14.58 11.80 11.67
CA ARG A 248 15.22 10.81 10.80
C ARG A 248 14.33 10.46 9.62
N ARG A 249 13.04 10.19 9.84
CA ARG A 249 12.09 9.86 8.77
C ARG A 249 11.96 10.99 7.76
N ALA A 250 11.91 12.24 8.21
CA ALA A 250 11.83 13.40 7.33
C ALA A 250 13.03 13.47 6.37
N VAL A 251 14.26 13.24 6.86
CA VAL A 251 15.47 13.20 6.01
C VAL A 251 15.43 12.06 4.97
N TRP A 252 14.68 11.00 5.24
CA TRP A 252 14.52 9.84 4.36
C TRP A 252 13.25 9.87 3.49
N ALA A 253 12.29 10.77 3.78
CA ALA A 253 10.98 10.80 3.15
C ALA A 253 11.01 11.29 1.70
N ASP A 254 12.01 12.10 1.32
CA ASP A 254 12.07 12.78 0.02
C ASP A 254 12.17 11.86 -1.22
N GLU A 255 12.46 10.56 -1.06
CA GLU A 255 12.68 9.65 -2.20
C GLU A 255 11.92 8.30 -2.13
N GLY A 256 10.95 8.14 -1.23
CA GLY A 256 10.14 6.91 -1.17
C GLY A 256 10.91 5.63 -0.79
N LEU A 257 12.19 5.76 -0.40
CA LEU A 257 13.00 4.66 0.11
C LEU A 257 12.75 4.50 1.61
N ILE A 258 12.11 3.38 1.97
CA ILE A 258 12.02 2.94 3.37
C ILE A 258 13.43 2.60 3.83
N ARG A 259 13.92 3.30 4.88
CA ARG A 259 15.17 2.94 5.57
C ARG A 259 15.14 1.43 5.85
N PRO A 260 16.09 0.62 5.35
CA PRO A 260 16.13 -0.80 5.65
C PRO A 260 16.15 -1.00 7.17
N PRO A 261 15.31 -1.88 7.75
CA PRO A 261 15.26 -2.06 9.18
C PRO A 261 16.65 -2.47 9.69
N VAL A 262 17.11 -1.79 10.74
CA VAL A 262 18.35 -2.15 11.42
C VAL A 262 18.14 -3.53 12.04
N LYS A 263 18.87 -4.55 11.58
CA LYS A 263 19.00 -5.80 12.32
C LYS A 263 19.80 -5.50 13.58
N LEU A 264 19.12 -5.15 14.66
CA LEU A 264 19.74 -5.11 15.98
C LEU A 264 20.21 -6.55 16.29
N PRO A 265 21.51 -6.79 16.58
CA PRO A 265 21.89 -8.06 17.17
C PRO A 265 21.12 -8.21 18.48
N ALA A 266 20.67 -9.42 18.82
CA ALA A 266 19.80 -9.71 19.97
C ALA A 266 20.43 -9.43 21.36
N GLN A 267 21.51 -8.65 21.43
CA GLN A 267 22.14 -8.17 22.65
C GLN A 267 22.45 -6.67 22.52
N ALA A 268 21.49 -5.85 22.92
CA ALA A 268 21.73 -4.45 23.23
C ALA A 268 21.23 -4.15 24.65
N PHE A 269 21.72 -4.93 25.62
CA PHE A 269 21.73 -4.57 27.04
C PHE A 269 22.98 -5.17 27.66
N GLY A 270 23.94 -4.33 28.06
CA GLY A 270 25.12 -4.78 28.81
C GLY A 270 26.33 -3.84 28.71
N SER A 271 26.50 -3.04 29.76
CA SER A 271 27.67 -2.23 30.14
C SER A 271 29.06 -2.87 29.86
N PRO A 272 30.15 -2.07 29.76
CA PRO A 272 31.56 -2.50 29.65
C PRO A 272 32.10 -3.40 30.79
N THR A 273 31.25 -3.90 31.69
CA THR A 273 31.64 -4.63 32.91
C THR A 273 31.40 -6.14 32.86
N MET A 274 30.86 -6.71 31.78
CA MET A 274 30.77 -8.17 31.65
C MET A 274 31.93 -8.73 30.82
N ARG A 275 32.93 -9.30 31.52
CA ARG A 275 33.93 -10.18 30.91
C ARG A 275 33.21 -11.38 30.26
N GLY A 276 33.24 -11.46 28.94
CA GLY A 276 32.75 -12.60 28.18
C GLY A 276 33.49 -13.89 28.55
N GLY A 277 32.76 -15.00 28.63
CA GLY A 277 33.30 -16.30 29.03
C GLY A 277 34.33 -16.91 28.05
N PRO A 278 34.92 -18.06 28.40
CA PRO A 278 36.14 -18.62 27.80
C PRO A 278 36.05 -19.06 26.32
N HIS A 279 34.88 -18.96 25.68
CA HIS A 279 34.66 -19.38 24.29
C HIS A 279 34.27 -18.23 23.35
N MET A 280 34.45 -16.98 23.78
CA MET A 280 34.06 -15.80 23.01
C MET A 280 34.87 -15.68 21.70
N GLU A 281 36.18 -15.92 21.75
CA GLU A 281 37.05 -15.94 20.55
C GLU A 281 36.67 -17.04 19.57
N ALA A 282 36.32 -18.24 20.06
CA ALA A 282 35.87 -19.34 19.22
C ALA A 282 34.53 -19.05 18.53
N ARG A 283 33.63 -18.30 19.19
CA ARG A 283 32.35 -17.87 18.61
C ARG A 283 32.54 -16.80 17.54
N TYR A 284 33.44 -15.85 17.75
CA TYR A 284 33.77 -14.85 16.73
C TYR A 284 34.50 -15.48 15.54
N ALA A 285 35.43 -16.40 15.77
CA ALA A 285 36.08 -17.14 14.68
C ALA A 285 35.08 -17.96 13.84
N ALA A 286 34.12 -18.64 14.47
CA ALA A 286 33.06 -19.36 13.76
C ALA A 286 32.12 -18.42 12.98
N GLN A 287 31.88 -17.21 13.50
CA GLN A 287 31.07 -16.20 12.83
C GLN A 287 31.80 -15.59 11.62
N ASP A 288 33.07 -15.27 11.76
CA ASP A 288 33.91 -14.78 10.66
C ASP A 288 34.05 -15.83 9.55
N GLU A 289 34.16 -17.12 9.92
CA GLU A 289 34.17 -18.21 8.96
C GLU A 289 32.84 -18.39 8.22
N ALA A 290 31.71 -18.26 8.92
CA ALA A 290 30.40 -18.25 8.27
C ALA A 290 30.25 -17.07 7.30
N CYS A 291 30.70 -15.87 7.68
CA CYS A 291 30.69 -14.70 6.81
C CYS A 291 31.57 -14.90 5.56
N ARG A 292 32.76 -15.50 5.70
CA ARG A 292 33.62 -15.84 4.55
C ARG A 292 32.95 -16.82 3.59
N ARG A 293 32.33 -17.89 4.12
CA ARG A 293 31.62 -18.89 3.30
C ARG A 293 30.43 -18.28 2.53
N MET A 294 29.73 -17.33 3.13
CA MET A 294 28.64 -16.61 2.47
C MET A 294 29.17 -15.69 1.35
N ALA A 295 30.29 -15.02 1.56
CA ALA A 295 30.93 -14.19 0.55
C ALA A 295 31.45 -15.02 -0.64
N GLU A 296 32.04 -16.18 -0.37
CA GLU A 296 32.47 -17.13 -1.41
C GLU A 296 31.28 -17.69 -2.21
N ALA A 297 30.17 -18.04 -1.54
CA ALA A 297 28.96 -18.49 -2.22
C ALA A 297 28.32 -17.40 -3.10
N GLN A 298 28.36 -16.13 -2.65
CA GLN A 298 27.90 -14.99 -3.42
C GLN A 298 28.78 -14.77 -4.67
N ALA A 299 30.10 -14.83 -4.52
CA ALA A 299 31.03 -14.69 -5.64
C ALA A 299 30.85 -15.83 -6.68
N LEU A 300 30.59 -17.06 -6.23
CA LEU A 300 30.26 -18.18 -7.11
C LEU A 300 28.92 -17.99 -7.82
N TRP A 301 27.91 -17.44 -7.14
CA TRP A 301 26.62 -17.13 -7.75
C TRP A 301 26.74 -16.02 -8.81
N GLU A 302 27.50 -14.97 -8.53
CA GLU A 302 27.79 -13.88 -9.48
C GLU A 302 28.62 -14.37 -10.68
N ALA A 303 29.59 -15.27 -10.45
CA ALA A 303 30.36 -15.90 -11.52
C ALA A 303 29.52 -16.87 -12.38
N ALA A 304 28.48 -17.48 -11.80
CA ALA A 304 27.55 -18.36 -12.50
C ALA A 304 26.41 -17.60 -13.21
N ALA A 305 26.21 -16.33 -12.89
CA ALA A 305 25.21 -15.45 -13.49
C ALA A 305 25.72 -14.88 -14.83
N THR A 306 26.00 -15.75 -15.80
CA THR A 306 26.29 -15.35 -17.18
C THR A 306 25.00 -15.10 -17.96
N GLU A 307 25.04 -14.24 -18.97
CA GLU A 307 23.90 -14.01 -19.87
C GLU A 307 23.41 -15.32 -20.53
N GLU A 308 24.32 -16.23 -20.85
CA GLU A 308 24.01 -17.57 -21.38
C GLU A 308 23.31 -18.47 -20.36
N GLY A 309 23.72 -18.43 -19.08
CA GLY A 309 23.06 -19.16 -18.00
C GLY A 309 21.65 -18.62 -17.71
N TRP A 310 21.48 -17.29 -17.83
CA TRP A 310 20.21 -16.62 -17.71
C TRP A 310 19.27 -16.93 -18.89
N ALA A 311 19.77 -16.90 -20.13
CA ALA A 311 19.01 -17.27 -21.33
C ALA A 311 18.50 -18.72 -21.26
N LYS A 312 19.38 -19.65 -20.85
CA LYS A 312 19.02 -21.06 -20.65
C LYS A 312 17.97 -21.28 -19.57
N TRP A 313 17.96 -20.46 -18.51
CA TRP A 313 16.94 -20.52 -17.46
C TRP A 313 15.61 -19.89 -17.92
N CYS A 314 15.66 -18.83 -18.71
CA CYS A 314 14.50 -18.17 -19.33
C CYS A 314 13.89 -18.99 -20.49
N GLY A 315 14.58 -20.03 -20.97
CA GLY A 315 14.07 -20.95 -22.00
C GLY A 315 14.15 -20.41 -23.43
N GLU A 316 15.05 -19.45 -23.68
CA GLU A 316 15.41 -18.93 -25.01
C GLU A 316 16.65 -19.66 -25.56
#